data_AF-A0A1D6GUY7-F1
#
_entry.id   AF-A0A1D6GUY7-F1
#
_cell.length_a   1.000
_cell.length_b   1.000
_cell.length_c   1.000
_cell.angle_alpha   90.00
_cell.angle_beta   90.00
_cell.angle_gamma   90.00
#
_symmetry.space_group_name_H-M   'P 1'
#
loop_
_entity.id
_entity.type
_entity.pdbx_description
1 polymer ?
#
loop_
_entity_poly.entity_id
_entity_poly.type
_entity_poly.pdbx_seq_one_letter_code
_entity_poly.pdbx_strand_id
1 'polypeptide(L)'
;MWRIKLACLLLIFVQVQRVVLGTHDVYIVVMEGDPVVSYRGGVDGFPATAVDLDEEMDVTSEAVTSYALHLRGHHDKLLDSHLVEGTYEKLYSYHHLINGFAVHMSSLQAEFLRKAPGVKHVERDMKVQKLTTHTPQFLGLPTGVWPTGGGLDRAGEDVVIGFVDSGIYPQHPSFAAHKTDRYGPVPRYKGKCEKDLVTQRSFCNGKIVGAQHFAKAAMAAATQLQLLLETMGFRCECMVTSLAKQVAWPHVLG
;
A
#
# COMPACT_ATOMS: atom_id res chain seq x y z
N MET A 1 26.54 -26.85 38.52
CA MET A 1 25.71 -25.76 39.11
C MET A 1 26.04 -24.36 38.57
N TRP A 2 27.31 -23.99 38.38
CA TRP A 2 27.68 -22.64 37.90
C TRP A 2 27.26 -22.33 36.45
N ARG A 3 27.33 -23.31 35.54
CA ARG A 3 26.89 -23.17 34.13
C ARG A 3 25.41 -22.82 33.96
N ILE A 4 24.55 -23.33 34.84
CA ILE A 4 23.10 -23.06 34.82
C ILE A 4 22.81 -21.62 35.29
N LYS A 5 23.55 -21.15 36.30
CA LYS A 5 23.44 -19.77 36.80
C LYS A 5 23.91 -18.74 35.76
N LEU A 6 24.99 -19.05 35.01
CA LEU A 6 25.51 -18.19 33.95
C LEU A 6 24.54 -18.11 32.74
N ALA A 7 23.93 -19.23 32.36
CA ALA A 7 22.93 -19.30 31.30
C ALA A 7 21.66 -18.50 31.65
N CYS A 8 21.16 -18.62 32.88
CA CYS A 8 20.03 -17.80 33.33
C CYS A 8 20.36 -16.30 33.36
N LEU A 9 21.56 -15.92 33.81
CA LEU A 9 21.98 -14.50 33.81
C LEU A 9 22.09 -13.93 32.39
N LEU A 10 22.63 -14.70 31.44
CA LEU A 10 22.69 -14.32 30.03
C LEU A 10 21.28 -14.20 29.42
N LEU A 11 20.38 -15.14 29.70
CA LEU A 11 19.00 -15.07 29.22
C LEU A 11 18.27 -13.86 29.80
N ILE A 12 18.39 -13.60 31.10
CA ILE A 12 17.81 -12.41 31.73
C ILE A 12 18.40 -11.15 31.12
N PHE A 13 19.72 -11.09 30.89
CA PHE A 13 20.37 -9.94 30.27
C PHE A 13 19.89 -9.70 28.83
N VAL A 14 19.71 -10.75 28.04
CA VAL A 14 19.14 -10.66 26.67
C VAL A 14 17.68 -10.21 26.69
N GLN A 15 16.86 -10.72 27.62
CA GLN A 15 15.46 -10.28 27.76
C GLN A 15 15.39 -8.82 28.24
N VAL A 16 16.25 -8.41 29.17
CA VAL A 16 16.36 -7.03 29.64
C VAL A 16 16.86 -6.11 28.52
N GLN A 17 17.84 -6.51 27.71
CA GLN A 17 18.27 -5.74 26.54
C GLN A 17 17.15 -5.56 25.51
N ARG A 18 16.33 -6.60 25.27
CA ARG A 18 15.14 -6.48 24.40
C ARG A 18 14.09 -5.51 24.97
N VAL A 19 13.90 -5.51 26.29
CA VAL A 19 13.00 -4.56 26.97
C VAL A 19 13.56 -3.13 26.93
N VAL A 20 14.89 -2.97 27.03
CA VAL A 20 15.57 -1.66 27.06
C VAL A 20 15.71 -1.03 25.67
N LEU A 21 15.89 -1.82 24.61
CA LEU A 21 16.03 -1.32 23.24
C LEU A 21 14.70 -1.14 22.49
N GLY A 22 13.59 -1.62 23.05
CA GLY A 22 12.26 -1.55 22.42
C GLY A 22 12.16 -2.43 21.17
N THR A 23 10.94 -2.85 20.84
CA THR A 23 10.66 -3.43 19.52
C THR A 23 10.37 -2.30 18.53
N HIS A 24 10.99 -2.32 17.36
CA HIS A 24 10.64 -1.38 16.30
C HIS A 24 9.35 -1.87 15.63
N ASP A 25 8.37 -0.98 15.56
CA ASP A 25 7.11 -1.20 14.87
C ASP A 25 7.01 -0.23 13.69
N VAL A 26 6.06 -0.48 12.79
CA VAL A 26 5.73 0.48 11.73
C VAL A 26 4.73 1.49 12.27
N TYR A 27 4.98 2.76 12.03
CA TYR A 27 4.11 3.87 12.38
C TYR A 27 3.78 4.70 11.15
N ILE A 28 2.56 5.21 11.09
CA ILE A 28 2.10 6.21 10.13
C ILE A 28 2.11 7.56 10.83
N VAL A 29 2.87 8.50 10.29
CA VAL A 29 2.96 9.88 10.77
C VAL A 29 2.21 10.78 9.80
N VAL A 30 1.19 11.47 10.28
CA VAL A 30 0.42 12.48 9.52
C VAL A 30 0.92 13.85 9.91
N MET A 31 1.27 14.64 8.92
CA MET A 31 1.80 15.99 9.07
C MET A 31 0.67 17.03 9.01
N GLU A 32 0.95 18.23 9.52
CA GLU A 32 0.14 19.41 9.27
C GLU A 32 0.29 19.89 7.82
N GLY A 33 -0.71 20.61 7.32
CA GLY A 33 -0.79 21.08 5.93
C GLY A 33 -1.53 20.12 5.01
N ASP A 34 -2.05 20.67 3.90
CA ASP A 34 -2.92 19.95 2.99
C ASP A 34 -2.13 18.98 2.08
N PRO A 35 -2.67 17.78 1.79
CA PRO A 35 -2.15 16.95 0.71
C PRO A 35 -2.44 17.56 -0.68
N VAL A 36 -1.80 17.02 -1.72
CA VAL A 36 -1.94 17.48 -3.11
C VAL A 36 -3.42 17.62 -3.53
N VAL A 37 -4.28 16.65 -3.20
CA VAL A 37 -5.68 16.66 -3.67
C VAL A 37 -6.52 17.81 -3.11
N SER A 38 -6.14 18.39 -1.97
CA SER A 38 -6.92 19.44 -1.30
C SER A 38 -6.16 20.75 -1.12
N TYR A 39 -4.93 20.86 -1.61
CA TYR A 39 -4.10 22.04 -1.45
C TYR A 39 -4.56 23.19 -2.36
N ARG A 40 -5.07 24.27 -1.73
CA ARG A 40 -5.60 25.47 -2.40
C ARG A 40 -4.61 26.62 -2.52
N GLY A 41 -3.32 26.38 -2.31
CA GLY A 41 -2.29 27.42 -2.29
C GLY A 41 -1.98 27.90 -0.87
N GLY A 42 -1.05 28.85 -0.74
CA GLY A 42 -0.64 29.45 0.54
C GLY A 42 0.79 29.13 0.98
N VAL A 43 1.48 28.22 0.29
CA VAL A 43 2.92 28.02 0.43
C VAL A 43 3.65 28.77 -0.68
N ASP A 44 4.56 29.67 -0.30
CA ASP A 44 5.35 30.45 -1.24
C ASP A 44 6.11 29.56 -2.22
N GLY A 45 5.97 29.88 -3.51
CA GLY A 45 6.61 29.12 -4.59
C GLY A 45 5.85 27.89 -5.07
N PHE A 46 4.68 27.57 -4.49
CA PHE A 46 3.87 26.41 -4.91
C PHE A 46 2.43 26.82 -5.27
N PRO A 47 2.03 26.70 -6.56
CA PRO A 47 0.66 26.98 -6.98
C PRO A 47 -0.32 25.97 -6.39
N ALA A 48 -1.60 26.35 -6.28
CA ALA A 48 -2.68 25.46 -5.86
C ALA A 48 -2.76 24.22 -6.76
N THR A 49 -3.08 23.07 -6.18
CA THR A 49 -3.19 21.78 -6.89
C THR A 49 -4.57 21.15 -6.79
N ALA A 50 -5.42 21.63 -5.87
CA ALA A 50 -6.80 21.18 -5.75
C ALA A 50 -7.58 21.53 -7.02
N VAL A 51 -8.28 20.52 -7.56
CA VAL A 51 -9.24 20.67 -8.65
C VAL A 51 -10.67 20.56 -8.11
N ASP A 52 -11.64 21.10 -8.84
CA ASP A 52 -13.05 20.95 -8.49
C ASP A 52 -13.54 19.51 -8.72
N LEU A 53 -14.67 19.14 -8.10
CA LEU A 53 -15.15 17.75 -8.05
C LEU A 53 -15.44 17.14 -9.43
N ASP A 54 -15.71 17.97 -10.43
CA ASP A 54 -16.02 17.60 -11.81
C ASP A 54 -14.79 17.62 -12.74
N GLU A 55 -13.63 18.02 -12.24
CA GLU A 55 -12.38 18.08 -12.99
C GLU A 55 -11.42 16.94 -12.61
N GLU A 56 -10.73 16.39 -13.62
CA GLU A 56 -9.72 15.36 -13.40
C GLU A 56 -8.37 16.01 -13.07
N MET A 57 -7.79 15.69 -11.92
CA MET A 57 -6.46 16.16 -11.56
C MET A 57 -5.39 15.51 -12.45
N ASP A 58 -4.59 16.34 -13.12
CA ASP A 58 -3.37 15.88 -13.78
C ASP A 58 -2.24 15.68 -12.76
N VAL A 59 -2.12 14.44 -12.30
CA VAL A 59 -1.05 13.97 -11.39
C VAL A 59 0.37 14.16 -11.94
N THR A 60 0.53 14.42 -13.24
CA THR A 60 1.83 14.62 -13.88
C THR A 60 2.19 16.09 -14.11
N SER A 61 1.27 17.01 -13.80
CA SER A 61 1.51 18.44 -13.95
C SER A 61 2.68 18.93 -13.09
N GLU A 62 3.34 20.01 -13.53
CA GLU A 62 4.45 20.62 -12.81
C GLU A 62 4.03 21.10 -11.41
N ALA A 63 2.83 21.69 -11.29
CA ALA A 63 2.25 22.11 -10.02
C ALA A 63 2.12 20.94 -9.03
N VAL A 64 1.51 19.83 -9.46
CA VAL A 64 1.34 18.63 -8.61
C VAL A 64 2.69 18.01 -8.27
N THR A 65 3.58 17.86 -9.26
CA THR A 65 4.88 17.22 -9.08
C THR A 65 5.78 18.02 -8.13
N SER A 66 5.84 19.33 -8.30
CA SER A 66 6.64 20.22 -7.45
C SER A 66 6.11 20.24 -6.00
N TYR A 67 4.80 20.34 -5.80
CA TYR A 67 4.21 20.31 -4.47
C TYR A 67 4.35 18.94 -3.78
N ALA A 68 4.18 17.84 -4.52
CA ALA A 68 4.43 16.49 -4.01
C ALA A 68 5.88 16.30 -3.53
N LEU A 69 6.86 16.82 -4.30
CA LEU A 69 8.27 16.80 -3.90
C LEU A 69 8.54 17.68 -2.68
N HIS A 70 7.88 18.83 -2.58
CA HIS A 70 7.93 19.69 -1.40
C HIS A 70 7.47 18.95 -0.14
N LEU A 71 6.29 18.32 -0.18
CA LEU A 71 5.77 17.54 0.95
C LEU A 71 6.72 16.40 1.33
N ARG A 72 7.24 15.66 0.35
CA ARG A 72 8.23 14.60 0.58
C ARG A 72 9.49 15.14 1.26
N GLY A 73 10.00 16.28 0.80
CA GLY A 73 11.16 16.94 1.40
C GLY A 73 10.89 17.39 2.85
N HIS A 74 9.67 17.80 3.17
CA HIS A 74 9.27 18.08 4.56
C HIS A 74 9.25 16.83 5.43
N HIS A 75 8.81 15.68 4.90
CA HIS A 75 8.87 14.40 5.64
C HIS A 75 10.31 14.02 5.97
N ASP A 76 11.20 14.14 4.98
CA ASP A 76 12.63 13.84 5.13
C ASP A 76 13.27 14.77 6.18
N LYS A 77 13.06 16.08 6.07
CA LYS A 77 13.57 17.06 7.04
C LYS A 77 13.06 16.82 8.46
N LEU A 78 11.79 16.43 8.63
CA LEU A 78 11.25 16.13 9.96
C LEU A 78 12.00 14.96 10.60
N LEU A 79 12.20 13.88 9.85
CA LEU A 79 12.92 12.71 10.33
C LEU A 79 14.38 13.05 10.65
N ASP A 80 15.09 13.71 9.74
CA ASP A 80 16.51 14.04 9.87
C ASP A 80 16.79 15.00 11.04
N SER A 81 15.82 15.85 11.40
CA SER A 81 15.94 16.80 12.51
C SER A 81 15.58 16.24 13.87
N HIS A 82 14.75 15.20 13.93
CA HIS A 82 14.21 14.68 15.18
C HIS A 82 14.79 13.32 15.57
N LEU A 83 15.22 12.53 14.60
CA LEU A 83 15.72 11.18 14.82
C LEU A 83 17.16 11.05 14.35
N VAL A 84 17.92 10.19 15.02
CA VAL A 84 19.31 9.90 14.63
C VAL A 84 19.30 9.01 13.38
N GLU A 85 20.07 9.37 12.37
CA GLU A 85 20.22 8.57 11.15
C GLU A 85 20.60 7.11 11.47
N GLY A 86 19.98 6.16 10.77
CA GLY A 86 20.17 4.72 11.01
C GLY A 86 19.38 4.14 12.19
N THR A 87 18.69 4.96 12.99
CA THR A 87 17.80 4.47 14.07
C THR A 87 16.35 4.28 13.64
N TYR A 88 16.02 4.63 12.40
CA TYR A 88 14.71 4.49 11.77
C TYR A 88 14.87 4.14 10.29
N GLU A 89 13.82 3.58 9.69
CA GLU A 89 13.73 3.37 8.24
C GLU A 89 12.44 3.99 7.70
N LYS A 90 12.55 5.01 6.83
CA LYS A 90 11.37 5.54 6.13
C LYS A 90 10.95 4.59 5.01
N LEU A 91 9.73 4.07 5.09
CA LEU A 91 9.21 3.06 4.18
C LEU A 91 8.48 3.70 2.98
N TYR A 92 7.61 4.67 3.26
CA TYR A 92 6.77 5.34 2.27
C TYR A 92 6.58 6.82 2.61
N SER A 93 6.43 7.66 1.58
CA SER A 93 5.93 9.04 1.71
C SER A 93 4.59 9.14 0.98
N TYR A 94 3.54 9.51 1.72
CA TYR A 94 2.21 9.80 1.22
C TYR A 94 2.08 11.32 1.03
N HIS A 95 1.71 11.73 -0.18
CA HIS A 95 1.58 13.16 -0.52
C HIS A 95 0.31 13.46 -1.33
N HIS A 96 -0.25 12.46 -2.04
CA HIS A 96 -1.44 12.67 -2.85
C HIS A 96 -2.72 12.79 -2.02
N LEU A 97 -3.05 11.77 -1.22
CA LEU A 97 -4.32 11.70 -0.47
C LEU A 97 -4.17 12.15 1.00
N ILE A 98 -2.99 11.93 1.55
CA ILE A 98 -2.64 12.25 2.94
C ILE A 98 -1.26 12.88 2.86
N ASN A 99 -1.02 13.91 3.65
CA ASN A 99 0.31 14.45 3.89
C ASN A 99 0.92 13.70 5.07
N GLY A 100 1.78 12.73 4.80
CA GLY A 100 2.35 11.89 5.84
C GLY A 100 3.31 10.84 5.32
N PHE A 101 3.80 9.97 6.19
CA PHE A 101 4.75 8.93 5.82
C PHE A 101 4.64 7.71 6.73
N ALA A 102 5.09 6.56 6.24
CA ALA A 102 5.26 5.36 7.05
C ALA A 102 6.73 5.16 7.39
N VAL A 103 7.01 4.87 8.65
CA VAL A 103 8.37 4.74 9.19
C VAL A 103 8.45 3.55 10.15
N HIS A 104 9.51 2.77 10.05
CA HIS A 104 9.86 1.75 11.03
C HIS A 104 10.76 2.38 12.10
N MET A 105 10.27 2.42 13.34
CA MET A 105 10.94 3.09 14.46
C MET A 105 10.50 2.49 15.80
N SER A 106 11.24 2.80 16.88
CA SER A 106 10.86 2.43 18.24
C SER A 106 9.66 3.24 18.74
N SER A 107 8.95 2.71 19.73
CA SER A 107 7.85 3.43 20.41
C SER A 107 8.30 4.75 21.05
N LEU A 108 9.53 4.82 21.57
CA LEU A 108 10.08 6.06 22.15
C LEU A 108 10.27 7.15 21.08
N GLN A 109 10.76 6.78 19.89
CA GLN A 109 10.86 7.71 18.76
C GLN A 109 9.46 8.16 18.29
N ALA A 110 8.48 7.26 18.30
CA ALA A 110 7.09 7.61 17.97
C ALA A 110 6.52 8.64 18.95
N GLU A 111 6.71 8.45 20.26
CA GLU A 111 6.30 9.42 21.28
C GLU A 111 7.04 10.76 21.19
N PHE A 112 8.29 10.74 20.72
CA PHE A 112 9.03 11.96 20.43
C PHE A 112 8.42 12.71 19.23
N LEU A 113 8.14 12.01 18.12
CA LEU A 113 7.51 12.60 16.93
C LEU A 113 6.09 13.10 17.20
N ARG A 114 5.31 12.46 18.09
CA ARG A 114 3.97 12.96 18.49
C ARG A 114 3.98 14.40 19.00
N LYS A 115 5.12 14.86 19.54
CA LYS A 115 5.30 16.19 20.12
C LYS A 115 6.06 17.14 19.19
N ALA A 116 6.49 16.66 18.02
CA ALA A 116 7.25 17.46 17.08
C ALA A 116 6.34 18.50 16.39
N PRO A 117 6.78 19.77 16.24
CA PRO A 117 6.05 20.76 15.48
C PRO A 117 5.78 20.30 14.04
N GLY A 118 4.58 20.54 13.53
CA GLY A 118 4.18 20.10 12.20
C GLY A 118 3.73 18.65 12.10
N VAL A 119 3.75 17.88 13.20
CA VAL A 119 3.14 16.54 13.27
C VAL A 119 1.72 16.67 13.81
N LYS A 120 0.74 16.26 13.01
CA LYS A 120 -0.67 16.24 13.39
C LYS A 120 -1.02 14.99 14.19
N HIS A 121 -0.48 13.84 13.79
CA HIS A 121 -0.83 12.55 14.37
C HIS A 121 0.23 11.49 14.10
N VAL A 122 0.39 10.53 15.02
CA VAL A 122 1.24 9.36 14.86
C VAL A 122 0.43 8.15 15.26
N GLU A 123 0.34 7.13 14.42
CA GLU A 123 -0.38 5.90 14.74
C GLU A 123 0.45 4.68 14.41
N ARG A 124 0.32 3.65 15.24
CA ARG A 124 0.98 2.38 14.96
C ARG A 124 0.21 1.65 13.86
N ASP A 125 0.91 1.14 12.86
CA ASP A 125 0.32 0.28 11.84
C ASP A 125 -0.18 -1.03 12.47
N MET A 126 -1.39 -1.45 12.10
CA MET A 126 -2.06 -2.62 12.66
C MET A 126 -2.46 -3.60 11.57
N LYS A 127 -2.16 -4.88 11.79
CA LYS A 127 -2.57 -5.96 10.89
C LYS A 127 -4.08 -6.15 10.95
N VAL A 128 -4.73 -6.13 9.79
CA VAL A 128 -6.15 -6.47 9.64
C VAL A 128 -6.32 -7.90 9.13
N GLN A 129 -7.37 -8.58 9.57
CA GLN A 129 -7.71 -9.92 9.08
C GLN A 129 -8.54 -9.83 7.80
N LYS A 130 -8.27 -10.74 6.85
CA LYS A 130 -9.04 -10.84 5.60
C LYS A 130 -10.43 -11.40 5.91
N LEU A 131 -11.47 -10.68 5.49
CA LEU A 131 -12.84 -11.16 5.47
C LEU A 131 -13.22 -11.45 4.01
N THR A 132 -13.39 -12.72 3.65
CA THR A 132 -13.88 -13.10 2.32
C THR A 132 -15.24 -13.79 2.48
N THR A 133 -16.26 -13.25 1.83
CA THR A 133 -17.60 -13.87 1.77
C THR A 133 -17.89 -14.40 0.36
N HIS A 134 -18.45 -15.60 0.27
CA HIS A 134 -19.21 -16.11 -0.90
C HIS A 134 -20.61 -15.44 -0.91
N THR A 135 -21.40 -15.21 -1.97
CA THR A 135 -21.54 -15.80 -3.32
C THR A 135 -22.41 -14.85 -4.18
N PRO A 136 -22.27 -14.78 -5.51
CA PRO A 136 -23.11 -13.95 -6.40
C PRO A 136 -24.62 -14.29 -6.39
N GLN A 137 -25.01 -15.53 -6.06
CA GLN A 137 -26.43 -15.93 -6.02
C GLN A 137 -27.22 -15.17 -4.95
N PHE A 138 -26.56 -14.75 -3.86
CA PHE A 138 -27.21 -13.93 -2.81
C PHE A 138 -27.63 -12.55 -3.33
N LEU A 139 -26.97 -12.04 -4.37
CA LEU A 139 -27.17 -10.70 -4.90
C LEU A 139 -28.11 -10.64 -6.12
N GLY A 140 -28.67 -11.77 -6.58
CA GLY A 140 -29.65 -11.80 -7.69
C GLY A 140 -29.12 -11.27 -9.04
N LEU A 141 -27.80 -11.20 -9.22
CA LEU A 141 -27.16 -10.59 -10.41
C LEU A 141 -27.58 -11.22 -11.76
N PRO A 142 -27.77 -12.55 -11.89
CA PRO A 142 -28.13 -13.17 -13.17
C PRO A 142 -29.48 -12.70 -13.73
N THR A 143 -30.41 -12.29 -12.87
CA THR A 143 -31.77 -11.86 -13.26
C THR A 143 -31.96 -10.35 -13.18
N GLY A 144 -30.96 -9.59 -12.70
CA GLY A 144 -31.05 -8.15 -12.46
C GLY A 144 -30.21 -7.30 -13.41
N VAL A 145 -29.01 -6.91 -12.99
CA VAL A 145 -28.22 -5.81 -13.60
C VAL A 145 -27.50 -6.23 -14.90
N TRP A 146 -27.16 -7.52 -15.06
CA TRP A 146 -26.40 -7.98 -16.24
C TRP A 146 -27.16 -7.82 -17.58
N PRO A 147 -28.47 -8.14 -17.70
CA PRO A 147 -29.25 -7.86 -18.90
C PRO A 147 -29.25 -6.40 -19.36
N THR A 148 -29.26 -5.44 -18.42
CA THR A 148 -29.29 -3.99 -18.73
C THR A 148 -27.91 -3.41 -19.05
N GLY A 149 -26.81 -4.07 -18.66
CA GLY A 149 -25.45 -3.60 -18.83
C GLY A 149 -24.71 -4.11 -20.07
N GLY A 150 -25.42 -4.65 -21.07
CA GLY A 150 -24.81 -5.23 -22.28
C GLY A 150 -24.77 -6.76 -22.30
N GLY A 151 -25.44 -7.44 -21.36
CA GLY A 151 -25.50 -8.89 -21.27
C GLY A 151 -24.27 -9.50 -20.59
N LEU A 152 -24.23 -10.83 -20.48
CA LEU A 152 -23.12 -11.58 -19.86
C LEU A 152 -21.75 -11.22 -20.47
N ASP A 153 -21.72 -10.92 -21.76
CA ASP A 153 -20.48 -10.76 -22.52
C ASP A 153 -19.84 -9.38 -22.39
N ARG A 154 -20.62 -8.32 -22.12
CA ARG A 154 -20.14 -6.92 -22.10
C ARG A 154 -20.45 -6.14 -20.82
N ALA A 155 -21.19 -6.74 -19.88
CA ALA A 155 -21.44 -6.10 -18.59
C ALA A 155 -20.11 -5.75 -17.90
N GLY A 156 -19.93 -4.47 -17.57
CA GLY A 156 -18.75 -3.92 -16.92
C GLY A 156 -17.59 -3.51 -17.85
N GLU A 157 -17.76 -3.61 -19.17
CA GLU A 157 -16.76 -3.10 -20.10
C GLU A 157 -16.45 -1.62 -19.83
N ASP A 158 -15.19 -1.23 -20.03
CA ASP A 158 -14.60 0.07 -19.65
C ASP A 158 -14.67 0.46 -18.16
N VAL A 159 -15.13 -0.44 -17.28
CA VAL A 159 -15.02 -0.29 -15.84
C VAL A 159 -13.77 -0.98 -15.33
N VAL A 160 -12.95 -0.21 -14.61
CA VAL A 160 -11.77 -0.72 -13.91
C VAL A 160 -12.06 -0.85 -12.43
N ILE A 161 -11.95 -2.07 -11.89
CA ILE A 161 -12.13 -2.34 -10.47
C ILE A 161 -10.76 -2.53 -9.82
N GLY A 162 -10.50 -1.71 -8.79
CA GLY A 162 -9.33 -1.79 -7.93
C GLY A 162 -9.55 -2.77 -6.76
N PHE A 163 -8.63 -3.71 -6.58
CA PHE A 163 -8.59 -4.63 -5.44
C PHE A 163 -7.34 -4.36 -4.61
N VAL A 164 -7.50 -4.30 -3.29
CA VAL A 164 -6.42 -4.21 -2.31
C VAL A 164 -6.43 -5.51 -1.52
N ASP A 165 -5.64 -6.49 -1.95
CA ASP A 165 -5.62 -7.86 -1.38
C ASP A 165 -4.17 -8.37 -1.30
N SER A 166 -3.99 -9.63 -0.94
CA SER A 166 -2.74 -10.36 -0.81
C SER A 166 -2.05 -10.75 -2.14
N GLY A 167 -2.67 -10.43 -3.29
CA GLY A 167 -2.12 -10.75 -4.61
C GLY A 167 -3.15 -11.23 -5.62
N ILE A 168 -2.64 -11.65 -6.79
CA ILE A 168 -3.44 -12.26 -7.86
C ILE A 168 -2.70 -13.47 -8.43
N TYR A 169 -3.47 -14.45 -8.89
CA TYR A 169 -2.96 -15.54 -9.72
C TYR A 169 -3.33 -15.28 -11.20
N PRO A 170 -2.47 -14.59 -11.98
CA PRO A 170 -2.84 -14.07 -13.30
C PRO A 170 -3.02 -15.19 -14.34
N GLN A 171 -2.48 -16.38 -14.08
CA GLN A 171 -2.64 -17.55 -14.94
C GLN A 171 -4.02 -18.21 -14.78
N HIS A 172 -4.84 -17.80 -13.79
CA HIS A 172 -6.18 -18.35 -13.63
C HIS A 172 -7.04 -18.07 -14.87
N PRO A 173 -7.83 -19.02 -15.37
CA PRO A 173 -8.71 -18.82 -16.53
C PRO A 173 -9.64 -17.59 -16.41
N SER A 174 -10.09 -17.24 -15.21
CA SER A 174 -10.91 -16.05 -14.95
C SER A 174 -10.20 -14.72 -15.24
N PHE A 175 -8.88 -14.71 -15.40
CA PHE A 175 -8.08 -13.55 -15.81
C PHE A 175 -7.54 -13.65 -17.25
N ALA A 176 -7.93 -14.66 -18.01
CA ALA A 176 -7.61 -14.73 -19.43
C ALA A 176 -8.31 -13.57 -20.18
N ALA A 177 -7.54 -12.81 -20.96
CA ALA A 177 -8.10 -11.96 -22.01
C ALA A 177 -8.66 -12.89 -23.09
N HIS A 178 -9.97 -12.81 -23.40
CA HIS A 178 -10.61 -13.72 -24.33
C HIS A 178 -9.99 -13.59 -25.74
N LYS A 179 -10.00 -14.68 -26.49
CA LYS A 179 -9.19 -14.87 -27.71
C LYS A 179 -9.71 -14.15 -28.96
N THR A 180 -10.95 -13.66 -28.97
CA THR A 180 -11.58 -13.12 -30.20
C THR A 180 -11.30 -11.63 -30.38
N ASP A 181 -11.38 -10.83 -29.32
CA ASP A 181 -11.00 -9.42 -29.30
C ASP A 181 -10.28 -9.10 -27.98
N ARG A 182 -9.11 -8.46 -28.06
CA ARG A 182 -8.44 -7.97 -26.84
C ARG A 182 -9.26 -6.80 -26.32
N TYR A 183 -9.48 -6.74 -25.00
CA TYR A 183 -9.96 -5.51 -24.38
C TYR A 183 -9.06 -4.34 -24.81
N GLY A 184 -9.68 -3.27 -25.29
CA GLY A 184 -8.97 -2.06 -25.69
C GLY A 184 -8.29 -1.41 -24.49
N PRO A 185 -7.28 -0.55 -24.71
CA PRO A 185 -6.71 0.25 -23.63
C PRO A 185 -7.80 1.12 -23.01
N VAL A 186 -7.92 1.10 -21.68
CA VAL A 186 -8.83 1.99 -20.95
C VAL A 186 -8.20 3.39 -20.91
N PRO A 187 -8.66 4.38 -21.71
CA PRO A 187 -7.88 5.60 -21.96
C PRO A 187 -7.62 6.45 -20.71
N ARG A 188 -8.49 6.33 -19.70
CA ARG A 188 -8.40 7.07 -18.44
C ARG A 188 -7.61 6.34 -17.34
N TYR A 189 -7.25 5.08 -17.55
CA TYR A 189 -6.53 4.31 -16.54
C TYR A 189 -5.02 4.59 -16.61
N LYS A 190 -4.51 5.29 -15.60
CA LYS A 190 -3.09 5.69 -15.49
C LYS A 190 -2.25 4.77 -14.59
N GLY A 191 -2.83 3.69 -14.07
CA GLY A 191 -2.10 2.80 -13.19
C GLY A 191 -1.07 1.96 -13.93
N LYS A 192 -0.09 1.44 -13.18
CA LYS A 192 1.07 0.74 -13.75
C LYS A 192 1.03 -0.76 -13.50
N CYS A 193 1.81 -1.48 -14.29
CA CYS A 193 2.15 -2.88 -14.08
C CYS A 193 3.62 -2.95 -13.68
N GLU A 194 3.88 -3.15 -12.39
CA GLU A 194 5.23 -3.25 -11.87
C GLU A 194 5.92 -4.51 -12.42
N LYS A 195 7.19 -4.34 -12.78
CA LYS A 195 8.09 -5.43 -13.14
C LYS A 195 9.16 -5.49 -12.07
N ASP A 196 9.10 -6.47 -11.18
CA ASP A 196 10.16 -6.71 -10.20
C ASP A 196 10.89 -8.03 -10.46
N LEU A 197 12.07 -8.18 -9.85
CA LEU A 197 12.99 -9.32 -10.05
C LEU A 197 12.43 -10.65 -9.48
N VAL A 198 11.52 -10.58 -8.50
CA VAL A 198 10.83 -11.73 -7.89
C VAL A 198 9.56 -12.07 -8.68
N THR A 199 8.99 -11.09 -9.38
CA THR A 199 7.74 -11.17 -10.15
C THR A 199 7.94 -10.95 -11.65
N GLN A 200 8.92 -11.62 -12.26
CA GLN A 200 9.12 -11.66 -13.72
C GLN A 200 7.93 -12.22 -14.54
N ARG A 201 6.73 -12.30 -13.97
CA ARG A 201 5.48 -12.65 -14.65
C ARG A 201 4.83 -11.39 -15.16
N SER A 202 4.57 -11.32 -16.47
CA SER A 202 3.67 -10.32 -17.04
C SER A 202 2.24 -10.53 -16.49
N PHE A 203 1.92 -9.94 -15.35
CA PHE A 203 0.60 -10.02 -14.73
C PHE A 203 -0.48 -9.35 -15.59
N CYS A 204 -0.12 -8.25 -16.25
CA CYS A 204 -1.06 -7.49 -17.07
C CYS A 204 -1.16 -8.07 -18.48
N ASN A 205 -2.40 -8.24 -18.94
CA ASN A 205 -2.72 -8.93 -20.19
C ASN A 205 -3.93 -8.34 -20.93
N GLY A 206 -4.35 -7.13 -20.56
CA GLY A 206 -5.55 -6.46 -21.09
C GLY A 206 -6.79 -6.71 -20.24
N LYS A 207 -6.92 -7.89 -19.60
CA LYS A 207 -7.94 -8.11 -18.57
C LYS A 207 -7.46 -7.57 -17.22
N ILE A 208 -6.23 -7.91 -16.84
CA ILE A 208 -5.50 -7.21 -15.78
C ILE A 208 -4.80 -6.02 -16.42
N VAL A 209 -5.17 -4.81 -16.01
CA VAL A 209 -4.66 -3.54 -16.57
C VAL A 209 -3.65 -2.87 -15.63
N GLY A 210 -3.61 -3.26 -14.36
CA GLY A 210 -2.58 -2.82 -13.41
C GLY A 210 -2.29 -3.84 -12.32
N ALA A 211 -1.04 -3.88 -11.88
CA ALA A 211 -0.55 -4.74 -10.82
C ALA A 211 0.61 -4.06 -10.11
N GLN A 212 0.45 -3.79 -8.82
CA GLN A 212 1.44 -3.12 -7.97
C GLN A 212 1.44 -3.76 -6.59
N HIS A 213 2.56 -3.69 -5.88
CA HIS A 213 2.64 -4.21 -4.52
C HIS A 213 3.28 -3.24 -3.52
N PHE A 214 2.81 -3.30 -2.27
CA PHE A 214 3.25 -2.45 -1.17
C PHE A 214 3.62 -3.31 0.04
N ALA A 215 4.85 -3.86 0.02
CA ALA A 215 5.31 -4.82 1.02
C ALA A 215 6.33 -4.29 2.04
N LYS A 216 6.83 -3.05 1.91
CA LYS A 216 7.95 -2.56 2.74
C LYS A 216 7.62 -2.59 4.23
N ALA A 217 6.41 -2.16 4.61
CA ALA A 217 5.94 -2.21 6.01
C ALA A 217 5.84 -3.65 6.53
N ALA A 218 5.28 -4.56 5.73
CA ALA A 218 5.21 -5.97 6.11
C ALA A 218 6.60 -6.60 6.27
N MET A 219 7.56 -6.26 5.39
CA MET A 219 8.94 -6.74 5.47
C MET A 219 9.67 -6.16 6.71
N ALA A 220 9.55 -4.86 6.96
CA ALA A 220 10.16 -4.20 8.12
C ALA A 220 9.58 -4.72 9.46
N ALA A 221 8.30 -5.07 9.50
CA ALA A 221 7.70 -5.72 10.67
C ALA A 221 8.11 -7.20 10.81
N ALA A 222 8.50 -7.86 9.73
CA ALA A 222 8.88 -9.28 9.70
C ALA A 222 10.35 -9.54 10.08
N THR A 223 11.26 -8.57 9.87
CA THR A 223 12.67 -8.67 10.30
C THR A 223 12.83 -8.83 11.82
N GLN A 224 11.84 -8.40 12.61
CA GLN A 224 11.75 -8.68 14.05
C GLN A 224 11.61 -10.20 14.37
N LEU A 225 11.19 -11.01 13.38
CA LEU A 225 10.94 -12.45 13.47
C LEU A 225 11.88 -13.29 12.57
N GLN A 226 13.08 -12.78 12.26
CA GLN A 226 14.05 -13.39 11.34
C GLN A 226 14.77 -14.64 11.88
N LEU A 227 14.07 -15.55 12.56
CA LEU A 227 14.58 -16.88 12.88
C LEU A 227 13.57 -18.02 12.63
N LEU A 228 12.30 -17.73 12.30
CA LEU A 228 11.28 -18.76 12.09
C LEU A 228 10.67 -18.79 10.68
N LEU A 229 10.76 -17.71 9.90
CA LEU A 229 10.11 -17.65 8.58
C LEU A 229 10.92 -18.26 7.43
N GLU A 230 12.25 -18.32 7.54
CA GLU A 230 13.08 -18.90 6.47
C GLU A 230 12.99 -20.44 6.42
N THR A 231 12.61 -21.10 7.51
CA THR A 231 12.49 -22.57 7.56
C THR A 231 11.15 -23.12 7.10
N MET A 232 10.12 -22.28 6.97
CA MET A 232 8.74 -22.75 6.73
C MET A 232 8.20 -22.46 5.33
N GLY A 233 8.95 -21.81 4.44
CA GLY A 233 8.51 -21.59 3.05
C GLY A 233 7.24 -20.74 2.91
N PHE A 234 6.83 -20.02 3.96
CA PHE A 234 5.73 -19.07 3.90
C PHE A 234 6.17 -17.84 3.12
N ARG A 235 5.79 -17.82 1.84
CA ARG A 235 5.78 -16.62 1.02
C ARG A 235 4.98 -15.55 1.78
N CYS A 236 5.56 -14.39 2.07
CA CYS A 236 4.94 -13.33 2.88
C CYS A 236 3.49 -13.08 2.43
N GLU A 237 2.51 -13.58 3.18
CA GLU A 237 1.07 -13.54 2.86
C GLU A 237 0.42 -12.15 3.06
N CYS A 238 1.23 -11.12 3.34
CA CYS A 238 0.78 -9.74 3.54
C CYS A 238 1.30 -8.79 2.45
N MET A 239 1.45 -9.27 1.21
CA MET A 239 1.75 -8.39 0.10
C MET A 239 0.46 -7.68 -0.31
N VAL A 240 0.23 -6.47 0.19
CA VAL A 240 -0.87 -5.61 -0.28
C VAL A 240 -0.61 -5.31 -1.76
N THR A 241 -1.30 -6.04 -2.61
CA THR A 241 -1.22 -5.92 -4.05
C THR A 241 -2.43 -5.10 -4.49
N SER A 242 -2.18 -3.91 -5.05
CA SER A 242 -3.21 -3.15 -5.72
C SER A 242 -3.34 -3.65 -7.15
N LEU A 243 -4.52 -4.12 -7.51
CA LEU A 243 -4.80 -4.70 -8.81
C LEU A 243 -5.97 -4.00 -9.46
N ALA A 244 -5.82 -3.68 -10.72
CA ALA A 244 -6.88 -3.10 -11.54
C ALA A 244 -7.22 -4.09 -12.64
N LYS A 245 -8.51 -4.44 -12.73
CA LYS A 245 -9.01 -5.35 -13.77
C LYS A 245 -10.14 -4.68 -14.55
N GLN A 246 -10.10 -4.81 -15.87
CA GLN A 246 -11.25 -4.54 -16.72
C GLN A 246 -12.21 -5.73 -16.64
N VAL A 247 -13.44 -5.47 -16.25
CA VAL A 247 -14.42 -6.52 -16.00
C VAL A 247 -15.38 -6.58 -17.17
N ALA A 248 -15.17 -7.48 -18.13
CA ALA A 248 -16.35 -8.08 -18.74
C ALA A 248 -16.67 -9.38 -17.98
N TRP A 249 -17.95 -9.65 -17.78
CA TRP A 249 -18.45 -10.80 -17.05
C TRP A 249 -18.64 -12.11 -17.88
N PRO A 250 -17.90 -12.47 -18.96
CA PRO A 250 -18.11 -13.79 -19.53
C PRO A 250 -17.42 -14.83 -18.63
N HIS A 251 -18.24 -15.76 -18.14
CA HIS A 251 -17.87 -17.03 -17.49
C HIS A 251 -17.01 -16.93 -16.22
N VAL A 252 -17.54 -16.37 -15.14
CA VAL A 252 -17.02 -16.65 -13.77
C VAL A 252 -17.71 -17.89 -13.15
N LEU A 253 -18.65 -18.54 -13.84
CA LEU A 253 -19.30 -19.75 -13.36
C LEU A 253 -19.36 -20.81 -14.45
N GLY A 254 -18.29 -21.61 -14.49
CA GLY A 254 -18.18 -22.90 -15.15
C GLY A 254 -17.12 -23.69 -14.40
#